data_AF-A0A525I1N3-F1
#
_entry.id   AF-A0A525I1N3-F1
#
_cell.length_a   1.000
_cell.length_b   1.000
_cell.length_c   1.000
_cell.angle_alpha   90.00
_cell.angle_beta   90.00
_cell.angle_gamma   90.00
#
_symmetry.space_group_name_H-M   'P 1'
#
loop_
_entity.id
_entity.type
_entity.pdbx_description
1 polymer ?
#
loop_
_entity_poly.entity_id
_entity_poly.type
_entity_poly.pdbx_seq_one_letter_code
_entity_poly.pdbx_strand_id
1 'polypeptide(L)'
;MSHSAHSGTAQASTTELKPGETRPAPRPKRSQAHPGVSPLHPVSHRNTSFQPLPRPLGLPPYHYDLSAKFPDIAKAIEEAGSMTLHVMGDSGGVQDGEFQNFVAEQMLAHLQTGKGQKPLFCYHVGDVVYFTGARDDYYAQFYEPYSHYDVPIFAIPGNHDGEVDDPTQ
;
A
#
# COMPACT_ATOMS: atom_id res chain seq x y z
N MET A 1 41.08 -27.54 -29.27
CA MET A 1 40.32 -27.57 -28.01
C MET A 1 39.40 -26.35 -28.00
N SER A 2 38.18 -26.52 -28.51
CA SER A 2 37.16 -25.48 -28.64
C SER A 2 36.23 -25.55 -27.43
N HIS A 3 36.24 -24.54 -26.56
CA HIS A 3 35.32 -24.45 -25.43
C HIS A 3 34.01 -23.77 -25.87
N SER A 4 32.91 -24.53 -25.80
CA SER A 4 31.54 -24.05 -25.95
C SER A 4 31.13 -23.20 -24.74
N ALA A 5 30.65 -21.98 -24.97
CA ALA A 5 30.00 -21.16 -23.96
C ALA A 5 28.52 -21.57 -23.83
N HIS A 6 28.14 -22.14 -22.68
CA HIS A 6 26.74 -22.30 -22.29
C HIS A 6 26.23 -20.96 -21.74
N SER A 7 25.35 -20.30 -22.50
CA SER A 7 24.55 -19.18 -22.00
C SER A 7 23.35 -19.75 -21.23
N GLY A 8 23.43 -19.75 -19.90
CA GLY A 8 22.30 -20.03 -19.02
C GLY A 8 21.58 -18.72 -18.71
N THR A 9 20.50 -18.43 -19.41
CA THR A 9 19.57 -17.36 -19.02
C THR A 9 18.79 -17.80 -17.79
N ALA A 10 19.12 -17.22 -16.64
CA ALA A 10 18.32 -17.34 -15.43
C ALA A 10 16.97 -16.64 -15.65
N GLN A 11 15.90 -17.40 -15.79
CA GLN A 11 14.54 -16.86 -15.70
C GLN A 11 14.30 -16.39 -14.27
N ALA A 12 14.10 -15.08 -14.09
CA ALA A 12 13.60 -14.53 -12.85
C ALA A 12 12.15 -15.01 -12.67
N SER A 13 11.94 -15.94 -11.74
CA SER A 13 10.59 -16.36 -11.34
C SER A 13 9.92 -15.22 -10.59
N THR A 14 9.04 -14.48 -11.26
CA THR A 14 8.08 -13.59 -10.61
C THR A 14 6.97 -14.45 -10.01
N THR A 15 7.21 -14.99 -8.81
CA THR A 15 6.14 -15.58 -8.01
C THR A 15 5.26 -14.44 -7.51
N GLU A 16 4.05 -14.32 -8.05
CA GLU A 16 3.03 -13.42 -7.52
C GLU A 16 2.71 -13.81 -6.07
N LEU A 17 2.74 -12.83 -5.18
CA LEU A 17 2.33 -13.00 -3.79
C LEU A 17 0.81 -13.10 -3.71
N LYS A 18 0.30 -14.00 -2.86
CA LYS A 18 -1.14 -14.04 -2.57
C LYS A 18 -1.58 -12.80 -1.80
N PRO A 19 -2.87 -12.42 -1.83
CA PRO A 19 -3.40 -11.39 -0.93
C PRO A 19 -3.05 -11.72 0.54
N GLY A 20 -2.35 -10.80 1.20
CA GLY A 20 -1.88 -10.97 2.59
C GLY A 20 -0.51 -11.66 2.76
N GLU A 21 0.16 -12.09 1.68
CA GLU A 21 1.49 -12.69 1.75
C GLU A 21 2.58 -11.60 1.74
N THR A 22 3.44 -11.58 2.76
CA THR A 22 4.55 -10.63 2.87
C THR A 22 5.89 -11.30 2.57
N ARG A 23 6.83 -10.52 2.00
CA ARG A 23 8.23 -10.97 1.86
C ARG A 23 8.90 -10.94 3.24
N PRO A 24 9.94 -11.77 3.47
CA PRO A 24 10.70 -11.74 4.71
C PRO A 24 11.23 -10.34 5.03
N ALA A 25 11.10 -9.92 6.28
CA ALA A 25 11.52 -8.60 6.74
C ALA A 25 13.04 -8.38 6.53
N PRO A 26 13.46 -7.22 6.00
CA PRO A 26 14.84 -6.76 6.04
C PRO A 26 15.35 -6.69 7.48
N ARG A 27 16.67 -6.84 7.64
CA ARG A 27 17.27 -6.82 8.98
C ARG A 27 17.17 -5.41 9.61
N PRO A 28 16.79 -5.30 10.90
CA PRO A 28 16.73 -4.01 11.59
C PRO A 28 18.06 -3.26 11.55
N LYS A 29 18.01 -1.92 11.51
CA LYS A 29 19.18 -1.00 11.42
C LYS A 29 20.01 -1.06 10.13
N ARG A 30 19.55 -1.82 9.14
CA ARG A 30 19.92 -1.60 7.75
C ARG A 30 18.73 -0.97 7.07
N SER A 31 18.65 0.37 7.15
CA SER A 31 17.82 1.10 6.20
C SER A 31 18.24 0.60 4.82
N GLN A 32 17.32 -0.03 4.10
CA GLN A 32 17.52 -0.19 2.67
C GLN A 32 17.38 1.23 2.11
N ALA A 33 18.47 1.99 2.18
CA ALA A 33 18.75 2.99 1.17
C ALA A 33 18.83 2.19 -0.13
N HIS A 34 17.66 1.99 -0.75
CA HIS A 34 17.59 1.44 -2.08
C HIS A 34 18.39 2.42 -2.95
N PRO A 35 19.29 1.96 -3.84
CA PRO A 35 20.00 2.83 -4.77
C PRO A 35 19.06 3.39 -5.87
N GLY A 36 17.90 3.88 -5.45
CA GLY A 36 16.78 4.36 -6.25
C GLY A 36 15.86 5.31 -5.47
N VAL A 37 16.14 5.61 -4.19
CA VAL A 37 15.54 6.80 -3.56
C VAL A 37 16.10 8.00 -4.30
N SER A 38 15.36 8.46 -5.31
CA SER A 38 15.62 9.74 -5.94
C SER A 38 15.67 10.76 -4.81
N PRO A 39 16.80 11.46 -4.62
CA PRO A 39 16.78 12.63 -3.75
C PRO A 39 15.65 13.50 -4.27
N LEU A 40 14.69 13.86 -3.40
CA LEU A 40 13.76 14.95 -3.71
C LEU A 40 14.62 16.08 -4.24
N HIS A 41 14.54 16.35 -5.54
CA HIS A 41 15.48 17.24 -6.18
C HIS A 41 15.24 18.61 -5.54
N PRO A 42 16.18 19.16 -4.75
CA PRO A 42 15.90 20.30 -3.86
C PRO A 42 15.64 21.61 -4.62
N VAL A 43 15.61 21.52 -5.95
CA VAL A 43 15.48 22.63 -6.91
C VAL A 43 14.22 22.48 -7.78
N SER A 44 13.50 21.34 -7.76
CA SER A 44 12.20 21.22 -8.44
C SER A 44 11.08 21.47 -7.44
N HIS A 45 10.24 22.46 -7.74
CA HIS A 45 9.00 22.65 -7.00
C HIS A 45 8.12 21.41 -7.21
N ARG A 46 7.49 20.92 -6.13
CA ARG A 46 6.49 19.85 -6.24
C ARG A 46 5.42 20.25 -7.23
N ASN A 47 5.07 19.34 -8.14
CA ASN A 47 3.96 19.59 -9.03
C ASN A 47 2.66 19.04 -8.44
N THR A 48 1.93 19.92 -7.75
CA THR A 48 0.57 19.66 -7.24
C THR A 48 -0.51 20.06 -8.25
N SER A 49 -0.16 20.32 -9.52
CA SER A 49 -1.14 20.63 -10.56
C SER A 49 -2.10 19.46 -10.76
N PHE A 50 -3.34 19.77 -11.10
CA PHE A 50 -4.34 18.76 -11.42
C PHE A 50 -3.85 17.83 -12.53
N GLN A 51 -3.87 16.54 -12.25
CA GLN A 51 -3.68 15.48 -13.23
C GLN A 51 -5.04 14.95 -13.69
N PRO A 52 -5.24 14.67 -14.99
CA PRO A 52 -6.45 14.02 -15.46
C PRO A 52 -6.69 12.71 -14.70
N LEU A 53 -7.89 12.56 -14.13
CA LEU A 53 -8.28 11.32 -13.46
C LEU A 53 -8.31 10.17 -14.48
N PRO A 54 -7.97 8.94 -14.06
CA PRO A 54 -8.15 7.77 -14.89
C PRO A 54 -9.62 7.62 -15.27
N ARG A 55 -9.89 6.92 -16.39
CA ARG A 55 -11.26 6.63 -16.80
C ARG A 55 -11.98 5.92 -15.64
N PRO A 56 -13.16 6.41 -15.20
CA PRO A 56 -13.88 5.78 -14.10
C PRO A 56 -14.32 4.37 -14.49
N LEU A 57 -14.55 3.53 -13.48
CA LEU A 57 -14.98 2.14 -13.66
C LEU A 57 -16.40 2.02 -14.27
N GLY A 58 -17.19 3.09 -14.23
CA GLY A 58 -18.56 3.13 -14.73
C GLY A 58 -19.14 4.54 -14.78
N LEU A 59 -20.44 4.64 -15.00
CA LEU A 59 -21.18 5.89 -14.97
C LEU A 59 -21.49 6.31 -13.53
N PRO A 60 -21.61 7.62 -13.24
CA PRO A 60 -22.03 8.09 -11.93
C PRO A 60 -23.49 7.69 -11.60
N PRO A 61 -23.85 7.52 -10.31
CA PRO A 61 -22.96 7.52 -9.14
C PRO A 61 -21.95 6.37 -9.18
N TYR A 62 -20.69 6.65 -8.83
CA TYR A 62 -19.64 5.65 -8.89
C TYR A 62 -19.81 4.66 -7.74
N HIS A 63 -20.00 3.40 -8.07
CA HIS A 63 -20.10 2.31 -7.12
C HIS A 63 -19.03 1.27 -7.40
N TYR A 64 -18.41 0.78 -6.33
CA TYR A 64 -17.57 -0.41 -6.40
C TYR A 64 -18.30 -1.53 -5.66
N ASP A 65 -18.68 -2.57 -6.39
CA ASP A 65 -19.37 -3.72 -5.81
C ASP A 65 -18.36 -4.65 -5.12
N LEU A 66 -18.22 -4.48 -3.80
CA LEU A 66 -17.35 -5.31 -2.97
C LEU A 66 -17.80 -6.78 -2.97
N SER A 67 -19.10 -7.04 -3.01
CA SER A 67 -19.65 -8.40 -2.97
C SER A 67 -19.28 -9.21 -4.20
N ALA A 68 -19.29 -8.56 -5.37
CA ALA A 68 -18.92 -9.19 -6.63
C ALA A 68 -17.41 -9.50 -6.74
N LYS A 69 -16.56 -8.74 -6.04
CA LYS A 69 -15.09 -8.86 -6.13
C LYS A 69 -14.47 -9.60 -4.95
N PHE A 70 -15.11 -9.55 -3.79
CA PHE A 70 -14.64 -10.11 -2.52
C PHE A 70 -15.79 -10.86 -1.84
N PRO A 71 -16.24 -11.99 -2.41
CA PRO A 71 -17.40 -12.74 -1.91
C PRO A 71 -17.24 -13.22 -0.46
N ASP A 72 -16.02 -13.52 -0.03
CA ASP A 72 -15.75 -13.96 1.34
C ASP A 72 -16.00 -12.84 2.37
N ILE A 73 -15.70 -11.58 2.02
CA ILE A 73 -16.00 -10.43 2.88
C ILE A 73 -17.52 -10.23 2.96
N ALA A 74 -18.23 -10.30 1.84
CA ALA A 74 -19.69 -10.17 1.81
C ALA A 74 -20.37 -11.26 2.65
N LYS A 75 -19.94 -12.51 2.49
CA LYS A 75 -20.42 -13.62 3.30
C LYS A 75 -20.17 -13.39 4.80
N ALA A 76 -18.99 -12.91 5.18
CA ALA A 76 -18.68 -12.61 6.58
C ALA A 76 -19.56 -11.49 7.15
N ILE A 77 -19.89 -10.45 6.35
CA ILE A 77 -20.84 -9.40 6.75
C ILE A 77 -22.23 -9.99 6.97
N GLU A 78 -22.72 -10.82 6.05
CA GLU A 78 -24.03 -11.47 6.13
C GLU A 78 -24.13 -12.38 7.36
N GLU A 79 -23.12 -13.21 7.61
CA GLU A 79 -23.06 -14.11 8.77
C GLU A 79 -23.00 -13.34 10.11
N ALA A 80 -22.29 -12.21 10.14
CA ALA A 80 -22.21 -11.37 11.33
C ALA A 80 -23.48 -10.53 11.58
N GLY A 81 -24.28 -10.25 10.54
CA GLY A 81 -25.43 -9.34 10.60
C GLY A 81 -25.03 -7.87 10.82
N SER A 82 -23.74 -7.56 10.72
CA SER A 82 -23.17 -6.23 10.89
C SER A 82 -21.82 -6.13 10.18
N MET A 83 -21.38 -4.91 9.91
CA MET A 83 -20.09 -4.64 9.28
C MET A 83 -19.25 -3.76 10.19
N THR A 84 -18.08 -4.27 10.56
CA THR A 84 -17.03 -3.49 11.22
C THR A 84 -15.84 -3.36 10.28
N LEU A 85 -15.31 -2.14 10.16
CA LEU A 85 -14.13 -1.82 9.35
C LEU A 85 -13.25 -0.83 10.10
N HIS A 86 -11.96 -0.81 9.76
CA HIS A 86 -11.11 0.32 10.07
C HIS A 86 -11.23 1.38 8.97
N VAL A 87 -11.09 2.66 9.36
CA VAL A 87 -10.97 3.78 8.42
C VAL A 87 -9.73 4.57 8.82
N MET A 88 -8.81 4.79 7.87
CA MET A 88 -7.59 5.56 8.09
C MET A 88 -7.16 6.27 6.80
N GLY A 89 -6.29 7.26 6.91
CA GLY A 89 -5.67 7.98 5.80
C GLY A 89 -4.33 8.53 6.25
N ASP A 90 -3.65 9.25 5.36
CA ASP A 90 -2.45 10.05 5.71
C ASP A 90 -1.37 9.20 6.38
N SER A 91 -1.13 7.99 5.85
CA SER A 91 -0.31 6.99 6.52
C SER A 91 1.16 7.04 6.13
N GLY A 92 1.55 7.69 5.04
CA GLY A 92 2.95 7.71 4.63
C GLY A 92 3.83 8.55 5.57
N GLY A 93 4.63 7.88 6.40
CA GLY A 93 5.53 8.52 7.36
C GLY A 93 6.83 9.01 6.70
N VAL A 94 7.03 10.33 6.60
CA VAL A 94 8.18 10.89 5.83
C VAL A 94 9.40 11.26 6.67
N GLN A 95 9.22 11.44 7.98
CA GLN A 95 10.25 12.04 8.83
C GLN A 95 10.37 11.39 10.21
N ASP A 96 9.24 10.97 10.79
CA ASP A 96 9.18 10.28 12.06
C ASP A 96 8.06 9.23 12.02
N GLY A 97 8.46 7.96 11.89
CA GLY A 97 7.53 6.84 11.85
C GLY A 97 6.93 6.47 13.20
N GLU A 98 7.34 7.10 14.31
CA GLU A 98 6.89 6.72 15.65
C GLU A 98 5.37 6.81 15.80
N PHE A 99 4.76 7.93 15.40
CA PHE A 99 3.32 8.11 15.49
C PHE A 99 2.54 7.15 14.59
N GLN A 100 3.06 6.89 13.39
CA GLN A 100 2.49 5.91 12.47
C GLN A 100 2.53 4.50 13.07
N ASN A 101 3.66 4.13 13.67
CA ASN A 101 3.82 2.85 14.35
C ASN A 101 2.83 2.71 15.51
N PHE A 102 2.57 3.77 16.29
CA PHE A 102 1.54 3.71 17.33
C PHE A 102 0.14 3.45 16.76
N VAL A 103 -0.21 4.06 15.62
CA VAL A 103 -1.48 3.77 14.94
C VAL A 103 -1.53 2.29 14.51
N ALA A 104 -0.48 1.80 13.85
CA ALA A 104 -0.38 0.41 13.41
C ALA A 104 -0.48 -0.58 14.59
N GLU A 105 0.19 -0.30 15.70
CA GLU A 105 0.16 -1.08 16.93
C GLU A 105 -1.26 -1.13 17.53
N GLN A 106 -1.98 -0.01 17.59
CA GLN A 106 -3.35 0.00 18.10
C GLN A 106 -4.32 -0.75 17.18
N MET A 107 -4.15 -0.62 15.86
CA MET A 107 -4.92 -1.38 14.89
C MET A 107 -4.67 -2.88 15.06
N LEU A 108 -3.41 -3.31 15.21
CA LEU A 108 -3.05 -4.70 15.44
C LEU A 108 -3.58 -5.22 16.79
N ALA A 109 -3.49 -4.43 17.86
CA ALA A 109 -4.05 -4.77 19.16
C ALA A 109 -5.57 -4.98 19.09
N HIS A 110 -6.28 -4.19 18.29
CA HIS A 110 -7.71 -4.40 18.04
C HIS A 110 -7.98 -5.74 17.33
N LEU A 111 -7.18 -6.11 16.31
CA LEU A 111 -7.30 -7.40 15.62
C LEU A 111 -7.08 -8.60 16.55
N GLN A 112 -6.09 -8.49 17.46
CA GLN A 112 -5.72 -9.54 18.39
C GLN A 112 -6.74 -9.70 19.51
N THR A 113 -7.15 -8.60 20.12
CA THR A 113 -8.07 -8.63 21.28
C THR A 113 -9.50 -8.88 20.86
N GLY A 114 -9.89 -8.48 19.65
CA GLY A 114 -11.28 -8.53 19.19
C GLY A 114 -12.25 -7.79 20.11
N LYS A 115 -11.77 -6.79 20.87
CA LYS A 115 -12.64 -5.97 21.73
C LYS A 115 -13.70 -5.28 20.87
N GLY A 116 -14.90 -5.85 20.85
CA GLY A 116 -15.95 -5.50 19.89
C GLY A 116 -16.08 -6.58 18.82
N GLN A 117 -16.15 -6.16 17.56
CA GLN A 117 -16.13 -7.05 16.39
C GLN A 117 -14.82 -6.86 15.63
N LYS A 118 -14.24 -7.94 15.13
CA LYS A 118 -13.05 -7.84 14.29
C LYS A 118 -13.40 -7.12 12.99
N PRO A 119 -12.58 -6.15 12.54
CA PRO A 119 -12.80 -5.50 11.26
C PRO A 119 -12.62 -6.51 10.13
N LEU A 120 -13.52 -6.46 9.14
CA LEU A 120 -13.49 -7.35 7.97
C LEU A 120 -12.57 -6.81 6.87
N PHE A 121 -12.37 -5.50 6.86
CA PHE A 121 -11.42 -4.80 6.00
C PHE A 121 -11.04 -3.45 6.62
N CYS A 122 -10.06 -2.79 6.03
CA CYS A 122 -9.71 -1.40 6.25
C CYS A 122 -10.04 -0.58 4.99
N TYR A 123 -10.65 0.58 5.17
CA TYR A 123 -10.84 1.56 4.10
C TYR A 123 -9.84 2.71 4.27
N HIS A 124 -8.84 2.76 3.39
CA HIS A 124 -7.81 3.78 3.35
C HIS A 124 -8.29 4.96 2.47
N VAL A 125 -8.45 6.13 3.08
CA VAL A 125 -9.08 7.31 2.44
C VAL A 125 -8.08 8.27 1.79
N GLY A 126 -6.99 7.74 1.25
CA GLY A 126 -5.94 8.51 0.56
C GLY A 126 -4.67 8.77 1.36
N ASP A 127 -3.66 9.22 0.64
CA ASP A 127 -2.31 9.57 1.10
C ASP A 127 -1.63 8.40 1.82
N VAL A 128 -1.49 7.30 1.07
CA VAL A 128 -0.80 6.08 1.52
C VAL A 128 0.70 6.31 1.60
N VAL A 129 1.22 7.11 0.67
CA VAL A 129 2.64 7.43 0.56
C VAL A 129 2.81 8.92 0.28
N TYR A 130 3.92 9.46 0.78
CA TYR A 130 4.34 10.82 0.51
C TYR A 130 5.77 10.81 -0.07
N PHE A 131 6.18 11.78 -0.88
CA PHE A 131 5.37 12.88 -1.38
C PHE A 131 4.83 12.63 -2.79
N THR A 132 5.46 11.77 -3.58
CA THR A 132 5.26 11.68 -5.04
C THR A 132 4.56 10.40 -5.48
N GLY A 133 3.88 9.72 -4.56
CA GLY A 133 3.29 8.41 -4.86
C GLY A 133 4.30 7.35 -5.30
N ALA A 134 5.61 7.59 -5.12
CA ALA A 134 6.65 6.81 -5.76
C ALA A 134 6.62 5.37 -5.24
N ARG A 135 6.64 4.42 -6.18
CA ARG A 135 6.63 2.98 -5.89
C ARG A 135 7.69 2.58 -4.85
N ASP A 136 8.87 3.18 -4.92
CA ASP A 136 10.00 2.84 -4.06
C ASP A 136 9.80 3.27 -2.60
N ASP A 137 8.90 4.22 -2.35
CA ASP A 137 8.62 4.75 -1.01
C ASP A 137 7.57 3.93 -0.25
N TYR A 138 6.75 3.14 -0.95
CA TYR A 138 5.72 2.29 -0.33
C TYR A 138 6.26 1.34 0.72
N TYR A 139 7.49 0.83 0.53
CA TYR A 139 8.02 -0.16 1.46
C TYR A 139 8.24 0.43 2.84
N ALA A 140 9.01 1.51 2.94
CA ALA A 140 9.34 2.15 4.20
C ALA A 140 8.13 2.87 4.80
N GLN A 141 7.30 3.49 3.95
CA GLN A 141 6.23 4.37 4.43
C GLN A 141 4.90 3.65 4.69
N PHE A 142 4.68 2.45 4.15
CA PHE A 142 3.41 1.75 4.35
C PHE A 142 3.59 0.26 4.63
N TYR A 143 4.31 -0.48 3.78
CA TYR A 143 4.38 -1.93 3.93
C TYR A 143 5.13 -2.39 5.19
N GLU A 144 6.21 -1.72 5.59
CA GLU A 144 6.95 -2.06 6.81
C GLU A 144 6.12 -1.75 8.08
N PRO A 145 5.58 -0.52 8.28
CA PRO A 145 4.76 -0.18 9.44
C PRO A 145 3.52 -1.06 9.61
N TYR A 146 2.84 -1.42 8.50
CA TYR A 146 1.63 -2.23 8.51
C TYR A 146 1.87 -3.71 8.14
N SER A 147 3.12 -4.19 8.17
CA SER A 147 3.49 -5.55 7.75
C SER A 147 2.78 -6.69 8.51
N HIS A 148 2.26 -6.40 9.70
CA HIS A 148 1.50 -7.33 10.55
C HIS A 148 -0.02 -7.12 10.50
N TYR A 149 -0.50 -6.12 9.77
CA TYR A 149 -1.92 -5.91 9.56
C TYR A 149 -2.41 -6.85 8.45
N ASP A 150 -3.08 -7.93 8.84
CA ASP A 150 -3.45 -9.06 7.96
C ASP A 150 -4.88 -8.99 7.41
N VAL A 151 -5.57 -7.88 7.66
CA VAL A 151 -6.93 -7.63 7.20
C VAL A 151 -6.90 -6.90 5.84
N PRO A 152 -7.76 -7.25 4.87
CA PRO A 152 -7.78 -6.61 3.55
C PRO A 152 -7.87 -5.07 3.63
N ILE A 153 -7.13 -4.37 2.77
CA ILE A 153 -7.16 -2.90 2.66
C ILE A 153 -7.71 -2.50 1.30
N PHE A 154 -8.78 -1.71 1.29
CA PHE A 154 -9.29 -1.01 0.11
C PHE A 154 -8.88 0.45 0.20
N ALA A 155 -8.24 0.98 -0.86
CA ALA A 155 -7.74 2.34 -0.85
C ALA A 155 -8.32 3.14 -2.03
N ILE A 156 -8.58 4.42 -1.77
CA ILE A 156 -8.70 5.45 -2.79
C ILE A 156 -7.44 6.32 -2.76
N PRO A 157 -6.98 6.86 -3.91
CA PRO A 157 -5.83 7.75 -3.92
C PRO A 157 -6.17 9.11 -3.30
N GLY A 158 -5.24 9.65 -2.51
CA GLY A 158 -5.22 11.04 -2.07
C GLY A 158 -4.41 11.93 -3.03
N ASN A 159 -4.14 13.18 -2.63
CA ASN A 159 -3.38 14.10 -3.48
C ASN A 159 -1.91 13.73 -3.57
N HIS A 160 -1.31 13.19 -2.51
CA HIS A 160 0.11 12.81 -2.49
C HIS A 160 0.40 11.52 -3.25
N ASP A 161 -0.59 10.63 -3.37
CA ASP A 161 -0.46 9.39 -4.15
C ASP A 161 -0.35 9.65 -5.67
N GLY A 162 -0.71 10.86 -6.14
CA GLY A 162 -0.69 11.25 -7.56
C GLY A 162 0.24 12.42 -7.89
N GLU A 163 1.05 12.90 -6.92
CA GLU A 163 2.05 13.93 -7.18
C GLU A 163 3.16 13.40 -8.11
N VAL A 164 3.56 14.18 -9.11
CA VAL A 164 4.65 13.82 -10.03
C VAL A 164 5.80 14.82 -9.88
N ASP A 165 7.04 14.34 -9.92
CA ASP A 165 8.22 15.21 -9.85
C ASP A 165 8.46 16.02 -11.14
N ASP A 166 7.95 15.55 -12.30
CA ASP A 166 8.11 16.19 -13.61
C ASP A 166 6.79 16.20 -14.41
N PRO A 167 6.20 17.37 -14.71
CA PRO A 167 5.00 17.50 -15.55
C PRO A 167 5.19 17.11 -17.03
N THR A 168 6.42 16.79 -17.47
CA THR A 168 6.74 16.49 -18.87
C THR A 168 6.91 15.01 -19.19
N GLN A 169 6.77 14.12 -18.19
CA GLN A 169 6.78 12.65 -18.33
C GLN A 169 5.37 12.08 -18.43
#